data_AF-B6H2L4-F1
#
_entry.id   AF-B6H2L4-F1
#
_cell.length_a   1.000
_cell.length_b   1.000
_cell.length_c   1.000
_cell.angle_alpha   90.00
_cell.angle_beta   90.00
_cell.angle_gamma   90.00
#
_symmetry.space_group_name_H-M   'P 1'
#
loop_
_entity.id
_entity.type
_entity.pdbx_description
1 polymer ?
#
loop_
_entity_poly.entity_id
_entity_poly.type
_entity_poly.pdbx_seq_one_letter_code
_entity_poly.pdbx_strand_id
1 'polypeptide(L)'
;MRIIDPQTAVLTNVEVLAYLTSNPPRRPPPSSGNWAPSPDLRDHNTVVKEIHNYASRLSPHLLRYPRYTARPSSSQSKSQSQAAMTGTLQTSNSENTEADVNSLPPAYPSTETTPMDNALRDLVVRLQPYGLTKAEVVMILNLGVGVTGNTAAEGAGEAGANGGEAMEVDEEAGGEEGEEDDYTAVVLMDSVIEERELRLSDDDVKAILAIIKETLTADYENVKG
;
A
#
# COMPACT_ATOMS: atom_id res chain seq x y z
N MET A 1 -30.76 2.21 -9.33
CA MET A 1 -29.85 1.25 -8.67
C MET A 1 -30.41 0.97 -7.28
N ARG A 2 -30.44 -0.30 -6.83
CA ARG A 2 -30.88 -0.67 -5.47
C ARG A 2 -29.69 -1.27 -4.74
N ILE A 3 -29.43 -0.83 -3.51
CA ILE A 3 -28.38 -1.36 -2.65
C ILE A 3 -28.95 -2.59 -1.94
N ILE A 4 -28.27 -3.73 -2.06
CA ILE A 4 -28.69 -4.99 -1.44
C ILE A 4 -28.15 -5.07 -0.01
N ASP A 5 -26.82 -4.91 0.12
CA ASP A 5 -26.11 -4.90 1.39
C ASP A 5 -25.16 -3.69 1.40
N PRO A 6 -25.31 -2.73 2.34
CA PRO A 6 -24.42 -1.60 2.43
C PRO A 6 -23.02 -1.94 2.96
N GLN A 7 -22.84 -3.06 3.69
CA GLN A 7 -21.58 -3.41 4.37
C GLN A 7 -21.22 -4.89 4.22
N THR A 8 -20.96 -5.29 2.98
CA THR A 8 -20.60 -6.67 2.60
C THR A 8 -19.22 -7.10 3.13
N ALA A 9 -18.26 -6.16 3.17
CA ALA A 9 -16.88 -6.45 3.51
C ALA A 9 -16.18 -5.23 4.13
N VAL A 10 -15.11 -5.50 4.87
CA VAL A 10 -14.16 -4.50 5.38
C VAL A 10 -12.83 -4.75 4.68
N LEU A 11 -12.29 -3.73 4.04
CA LEU A 11 -11.03 -3.77 3.31
C LEU A 11 -10.02 -2.85 3.99
N THR A 12 -8.77 -3.30 4.04
CA THR A 12 -7.63 -2.50 4.48
C THR A 12 -7.19 -1.54 3.39
N ASN A 13 -6.52 -0.46 3.78
CA ASN A 13 -6.00 0.53 2.83
C ASN A 13 -5.02 -0.11 1.84
N VAL A 14 -4.24 -1.10 2.30
CA VAL A 14 -3.27 -1.80 1.44
C VAL A 14 -3.93 -2.71 0.41
N GLU A 15 -5.03 -3.39 0.75
CA GLU A 15 -5.84 -4.17 -0.21
C GLU A 15 -6.43 -3.26 -1.30
N VAL A 16 -6.97 -2.11 -0.90
CA VAL A 16 -7.55 -1.13 -1.83
C VAL A 16 -6.47 -0.59 -2.76
N LEU A 17 -5.33 -0.18 -2.21
CA LEU A 17 -4.19 0.33 -2.98
C LEU A 17 -3.67 -0.72 -3.97
N ALA A 18 -3.52 -1.96 -3.52
CA ALA A 18 -3.10 -3.08 -4.35
C ALA A 18 -4.08 -3.37 -5.48
N TYR A 19 -5.38 -3.36 -5.20
CA TYR A 19 -6.41 -3.56 -6.20
C TYR A 19 -6.36 -2.49 -7.29
N LEU A 20 -6.26 -1.21 -6.92
CA LEU A 20 -6.18 -0.11 -7.88
C LEU A 20 -4.89 -0.16 -8.71
N THR A 21 -3.77 -0.56 -8.09
CA THR A 21 -2.48 -0.68 -8.77
C THR A 21 -2.46 -1.84 -9.77
N SER A 22 -3.09 -2.96 -9.43
CA SER A 22 -3.13 -4.18 -10.26
C SER A 22 -4.19 -4.14 -11.37
N ASN A 23 -5.17 -3.23 -11.27
CA ASN A 23 -6.28 -3.11 -12.22
C ASN A 23 -6.37 -1.70 -12.82
N PRO A 24 -5.35 -1.26 -13.61
CA PRO A 24 -5.44 0.02 -14.30
C PRO A 24 -6.58 0.00 -15.32
N PRO A 25 -7.22 1.16 -15.60
CA PRO A 25 -8.33 1.21 -16.56
C PRO A 25 -7.90 0.69 -17.93
N ARG A 26 -8.68 -0.26 -18.47
CA ARG A 26 -8.41 -0.83 -19.79
C ARG A 26 -8.57 0.24 -20.86
N ARG A 27 -7.60 0.34 -21.76
CA ARG A 27 -7.76 1.15 -22.98
C ARG A 27 -8.81 0.47 -23.87
N PRO A 28 -9.69 1.23 -24.54
CA PRO A 28 -10.57 0.64 -25.52
C PRO A 28 -9.73 -0.05 -26.61
N PRO A 29 -10.18 -1.20 -27.15
CA PRO A 29 -9.46 -1.87 -28.22
C PRO A 29 -9.30 -0.91 -29.41
N PRO A 30 -8.19 -1.00 -30.17
CA PRO A 30 -8.01 -0.21 -31.38
C PRO A 30 -9.16 -0.55 -32.34
N SER A 31 -10.05 0.41 -32.55
CA SER A 31 -11.23 0.21 -33.38
C SER A 31 -10.86 0.27 -34.85
N SER A 32 -11.27 -0.73 -35.64
CA SER A 32 -11.29 -0.65 -37.11
C SER A 32 -12.55 0.05 -37.65
N GLY A 33 -13.30 0.79 -36.82
CA GLY A 33 -14.53 1.49 -37.20
C GLY A 33 -14.89 2.68 -36.29
N ASN A 34 -15.84 3.50 -36.74
CA ASN A 34 -16.13 4.85 -36.21
C ASN A 34 -16.76 4.94 -34.81
N TRP A 35 -16.89 3.84 -34.06
CA TRP A 35 -17.43 3.92 -32.70
C TRP A 35 -16.88 2.83 -31.78
N ALA A 36 -15.95 3.21 -30.91
CA ALA A 36 -15.68 2.48 -29.68
C ALA A 36 -16.23 3.32 -28.51
N PRO A 37 -17.28 2.85 -27.80
CA PRO A 37 -17.74 3.57 -26.62
C PRO A 37 -16.67 3.45 -25.53
N SER A 38 -15.83 4.46 -25.39
CA SER A 38 -14.93 4.61 -24.24
C SER A 38 -15.73 5.24 -23.09
N PRO A 39 -15.89 4.55 -21.95
CA PRO A 39 -16.44 5.17 -20.76
C PRO A 39 -15.62 6.42 -20.41
N ASP A 40 -16.28 7.50 -19.98
CA ASP A 40 -15.55 8.63 -19.40
C ASP A 40 -15.01 8.18 -18.04
N LEU A 41 -13.68 8.14 -17.93
CA LEU A 41 -12.96 7.69 -16.75
C LEU A 41 -12.37 8.87 -15.95
N ARG A 42 -12.73 10.11 -16.27
CA ARG A 42 -12.14 11.30 -15.62
C ARG A 42 -12.26 11.25 -14.10
N ASP A 43 -13.47 11.06 -13.58
CA ASP A 43 -13.71 11.08 -12.13
C ASP A 43 -13.09 9.85 -11.44
N HIS A 44 -13.14 8.69 -12.09
CA HIS A 44 -12.44 7.50 -11.62
C HIS A 44 -10.93 7.75 -11.48
N ASN A 45 -10.31 8.33 -12.50
CA ASN A 45 -8.89 8.65 -12.48
C ASN A 45 -8.53 9.69 -11.40
N THR A 46 -9.42 10.63 -11.10
CA THR A 46 -9.24 11.57 -9.99
C THR A 46 -9.17 10.83 -8.67
N VAL A 47 -10.15 9.97 -8.38
CA VAL A 47 -10.19 9.18 -7.12
C VAL A 47 -8.97 8.27 -6.99
N VAL A 48 -8.59 7.57 -8.07
CA VAL A 48 -7.40 6.70 -8.06
C VAL A 48 -6.13 7.51 -7.75
N LYS A 49 -5.96 8.68 -8.38
CA LYS A 49 -4.84 9.57 -8.09
C LYS A 49 -4.84 10.05 -6.64
N GLU A 50 -5.99 10.43 -6.10
CA GLU A 50 -6.12 10.87 -4.71
C GLU A 50 -5.76 9.76 -3.73
N ILE A 51 -6.16 8.51 -3.99
CA ILE A 51 -5.80 7.36 -3.15
C ILE A 51 -4.28 7.11 -3.18
N HIS A 52 -3.65 7.17 -4.35
CA HIS A 52 -2.18 7.10 -4.45
C HIS A 52 -1.48 8.28 -3.77
N ASN A 53 -2.09 9.46 -3.79
CA ASN A 53 -1.58 10.64 -3.09
C ASN A 53 -1.69 10.49 -1.56
N TYR A 54 -2.81 9.97 -1.07
CA TYR A 54 -2.97 9.61 0.35
C TYR A 54 -1.89 8.62 0.80
N ALA A 55 -1.70 7.52 0.05
CA ALA A 55 -0.69 6.53 0.39
C ALA A 55 0.75 7.10 0.35
N SER A 56 1.07 7.97 -0.61
CA SER A 56 2.44 8.50 -0.73
C SER A 56 2.74 9.63 0.26
N ARG A 57 1.74 10.44 0.67
CA ARG A 57 1.95 11.61 1.53
C ARG A 57 1.56 11.42 2.99
N LEU A 58 0.45 10.73 3.24
CA LEU A 58 -0.16 10.63 4.57
C LEU A 58 0.04 9.26 5.21
N SER A 59 0.20 8.21 4.40
CA SER A 59 0.34 6.84 4.89
C SER A 59 1.44 6.07 4.15
N PRO A 60 2.69 6.57 4.18
CA PRO A 60 3.80 5.98 3.42
C PRO A 60 4.15 4.57 3.90
N HIS A 61 3.77 4.18 5.12
CA HIS A 61 3.94 2.82 5.65
C HIS A 61 3.26 1.75 4.79
N LEU A 62 2.15 2.09 4.12
CA LEU A 62 1.44 1.17 3.23
C LEU A 62 2.31 0.67 2.06
N LEU A 63 3.33 1.44 1.67
CA LEU A 63 4.27 1.09 0.60
C LEU A 63 5.39 0.15 1.06
N ARG A 64 5.58 0.00 2.39
CA ARG A 64 6.60 -0.87 2.99
C ARG A 64 6.10 -2.28 3.29
N TYR A 65 4.79 -2.48 3.26
CA TYR A 65 4.21 -3.79 3.50
C TYR A 65 4.59 -4.81 2.42
N PRO A 66 4.46 -6.12 2.70
CA PRO A 66 4.72 -7.17 1.73
C PRO A 66 4.00 -6.94 0.39
N ARG A 67 4.62 -7.41 -0.69
CA ARG A 67 4.09 -7.15 -2.03
C ARG A 67 2.76 -7.88 -2.28
N TYR A 68 1.83 -7.16 -2.91
CA TYR A 68 0.54 -7.68 -3.36
C TYR A 68 0.55 -8.25 -4.79
N THR A 69 1.71 -8.29 -5.44
CA THR A 69 1.87 -8.95 -6.74
C THR A 69 2.38 -10.36 -6.50
N ALA A 70 1.68 -11.38 -7.00
CA ALA A 70 2.28 -12.70 -7.19
C ALA A 70 3.61 -12.51 -7.93
N ARG A 71 4.65 -13.26 -7.51
CA ARG A 71 6.01 -13.19 -8.07
C ARG A 71 5.93 -12.97 -9.58
N PRO A 72 6.63 -11.98 -10.17
CA PRO A 72 6.53 -11.74 -11.60
C PRO A 72 6.96 -13.03 -12.29
N SER A 73 6.00 -13.73 -12.90
CA SER A 73 6.35 -14.76 -13.86
C SER A 73 7.22 -14.06 -14.91
N SER A 74 8.30 -14.72 -15.32
CA SER A 74 9.33 -14.18 -16.24
C SER A 74 8.79 -13.59 -17.57
N SER A 75 7.50 -13.75 -17.85
CA SER A 75 6.76 -13.14 -18.96
C SER A 75 6.27 -11.70 -18.70
N GLN A 76 6.09 -11.26 -17.45
CA GLN A 76 5.47 -9.96 -17.12
C GLN A 76 6.51 -8.83 -16.93
N SER A 77 7.76 -9.19 -16.62
CA SER A 77 8.87 -8.26 -16.42
C SER A 77 9.37 -7.60 -17.71
N LYS A 78 9.02 -8.12 -18.90
CA LYS A 78 9.35 -7.46 -20.18
C LYS A 78 8.38 -6.35 -20.57
N SER A 79 7.13 -6.40 -20.09
CA SER A 79 6.09 -5.42 -20.45
C SER A 79 6.09 -4.14 -19.59
N GLN A 80 6.63 -4.20 -18.36
CA GLN A 80 6.64 -3.03 -17.47
C GLN A 80 7.77 -2.03 -17.80
N SER A 81 8.88 -2.48 -18.38
CA SER A 81 10.03 -1.62 -18.71
C SER A 81 9.81 -0.73 -19.94
N GLN A 82 8.78 -0.97 -20.76
CA GLN A 82 8.51 -0.13 -21.95
C GLN A 82 7.48 0.98 -21.71
N ALA A 83 6.68 0.92 -20.64
CA ALA A 83 5.66 1.95 -20.37
C ALA A 83 6.25 3.27 -19.80
N ALA A 84 7.49 3.26 -19.31
CA ALA A 84 8.11 4.40 -18.64
C ALA A 84 8.98 5.30 -19.53
N MET A 85 9.13 5.03 -20.83
CA MET A 85 9.98 5.83 -21.74
C MET A 85 9.39 6.16 -23.12
N THR A 86 8.08 6.33 -23.25
CA THR A 86 7.49 6.83 -24.52
C THR A 86 6.69 8.10 -24.30
N GLY A 87 7.41 9.16 -23.94
CA GLY A 87 6.94 10.53 -23.97
C GLY A 87 7.85 11.36 -24.88
N THR A 88 7.84 11.13 -26.19
CA THR A 88 8.20 12.11 -27.26
C THR A 88 8.09 11.47 -28.66
N LEU A 89 7.28 12.12 -29.52
CA LEU A 89 7.23 12.18 -31.01
C LEU A 89 7.76 11.05 -31.94
N GLN A 90 7.07 10.93 -33.09
CA GLN A 90 7.46 10.38 -34.43
C GLN A 90 7.20 8.88 -34.74
N THR A 91 6.25 8.54 -35.62
CA THR A 91 6.20 8.43 -37.12
C THR A 91 6.60 7.06 -37.71
N SER A 92 5.60 6.44 -38.35
CA SER A 92 5.59 5.50 -39.50
C SER A 92 6.51 4.26 -39.56
N ASN A 93 5.82 3.14 -39.79
CA ASN A 93 6.20 1.90 -40.49
C ASN A 93 7.27 0.99 -39.87
N SER A 94 6.80 -0.11 -39.26
CA SER A 94 7.34 -1.46 -39.50
C SER A 94 6.31 -2.50 -39.06
N GLU A 95 5.99 -3.41 -39.97
CA GLU A 95 5.22 -4.62 -39.73
C GLU A 95 6.01 -5.53 -38.77
N ASN A 96 5.46 -5.83 -37.61
CA ASN A 96 5.83 -7.02 -36.86
C ASN A 96 4.65 -7.47 -35.99
N THR A 97 4.36 -8.76 -36.11
CA THR A 97 3.25 -9.49 -35.50
C THR A 97 3.37 -9.50 -33.98
N GLU A 98 2.89 -8.47 -33.30
CA GLU A 98 2.70 -8.50 -31.85
C GLU A 98 1.33 -9.10 -31.55
N ALA A 99 1.33 -10.31 -30.98
CA ALA A 99 0.12 -10.95 -30.50
C ALA A 99 -0.56 -10.05 -29.46
N ASP A 100 -1.77 -9.64 -29.80
CA ASP A 100 -2.60 -8.64 -29.15
C ASP A 100 -2.97 -9.05 -27.70
N VAL A 101 -2.12 -8.65 -26.73
CA VAL A 101 -2.28 -8.89 -25.28
C VAL A 101 -3.56 -8.27 -24.70
N ASN A 102 -4.27 -7.45 -25.47
CA ASN A 102 -5.48 -6.72 -25.03
C ASN A 102 -6.80 -7.38 -25.44
N SER A 103 -6.77 -8.52 -26.13
CA SER A 103 -7.97 -9.26 -26.54
C SER A 103 -8.43 -10.33 -25.53
N LEU A 104 -7.72 -10.49 -24.40
CA LEU A 104 -8.07 -11.52 -23.42
C LEU A 104 -9.35 -11.17 -22.63
N PRO A 105 -10.18 -12.19 -22.28
CA PRO A 105 -11.34 -12.08 -21.38
C PRO A 105 -10.95 -11.39 -20.06
N PRO A 106 -11.92 -10.95 -19.22
CA PRO A 106 -11.60 -10.34 -17.92
C PRO A 106 -10.55 -11.21 -17.23
N ALA A 107 -9.39 -10.61 -16.92
CA ALA A 107 -8.38 -11.30 -16.14
C ALA A 107 -9.06 -11.52 -14.80
N TYR A 108 -9.51 -12.75 -14.55
CA TYR A 108 -9.97 -13.13 -13.23
C TYR A 108 -8.88 -12.70 -12.26
N PRO A 109 -9.22 -11.99 -11.17
CA PRO A 109 -8.22 -11.66 -10.16
C PRO A 109 -7.53 -12.98 -9.81
N SER A 110 -6.21 -13.02 -9.99
CA SER A 110 -5.43 -14.23 -9.74
C SER A 110 -5.76 -14.69 -8.34
N THR A 111 -6.31 -15.89 -8.19
CA THR A 111 -6.58 -16.51 -6.88
C THR A 111 -5.30 -17.01 -6.21
N GLU A 112 -4.14 -16.64 -6.77
CA GLU A 112 -2.84 -16.96 -6.23
C GLU A 112 -2.62 -16.14 -4.97
N THR A 113 -2.23 -16.82 -3.90
CA THR A 113 -1.99 -16.18 -2.61
C THR A 113 -0.71 -15.35 -2.71
N THR A 114 -0.83 -14.06 -2.45
CA THR A 114 0.28 -13.12 -2.45
C THR A 114 1.10 -13.20 -1.15
N PRO A 115 2.36 -12.72 -1.15
CA PRO A 115 3.14 -12.58 0.07
C PRO A 115 2.39 -11.80 1.17
N MET A 116 1.66 -10.76 0.75
CA MET A 116 0.80 -10.00 1.67
C MET A 116 -0.35 -10.83 2.24
N ASP A 117 -1.05 -11.62 1.42
CA ASP A 117 -2.14 -12.47 1.91
C ASP A 117 -1.64 -13.44 3.00
N ASN A 118 -0.42 -13.95 2.84
CA ASN A 118 0.22 -14.79 3.86
C ASN A 118 0.56 -13.99 5.12
N ALA A 119 1.16 -12.81 4.98
CA ALA A 119 1.49 -11.93 6.09
C ALA A 119 0.25 -11.51 6.90
N LEU A 120 -0.84 -11.12 6.23
CA LEU A 120 -2.09 -10.73 6.87
C LEU A 120 -2.73 -11.91 7.60
N ARG A 121 -2.75 -13.10 7.00
CA ARG A 121 -3.27 -14.31 7.67
C ARG A 121 -2.44 -14.66 8.90
N ASP A 122 -1.12 -14.61 8.78
CA ASP A 122 -0.19 -14.91 9.89
C ASP A 122 -0.33 -13.88 11.02
N LEU A 123 -0.40 -12.59 10.69
CA LEU A 123 -0.68 -11.51 11.63
C LEU A 123 -1.98 -11.78 12.39
N VAL A 124 -3.09 -12.05 11.69
CA VAL A 124 -4.40 -12.30 12.33
C VAL A 124 -4.35 -13.52 13.25
N VAL A 125 -3.71 -14.61 12.83
CA VAL A 125 -3.56 -15.83 13.65
C VAL A 125 -2.73 -15.56 14.91
N ARG A 126 -1.63 -14.80 14.79
CA ARG A 126 -0.75 -14.47 15.91
C ARG A 126 -1.31 -13.42 16.85
N LEU A 127 -2.19 -12.54 16.36
CA LEU A 127 -2.87 -11.53 17.17
C LEU A 127 -4.14 -12.07 17.87
N GLN A 128 -4.70 -13.19 17.40
CA GLN A 128 -5.91 -13.80 17.97
C GLN A 128 -5.85 -14.01 19.51
N PRO A 129 -4.73 -14.48 20.11
CA PRO A 129 -4.67 -14.74 21.56
C PRO A 129 -4.86 -13.49 22.43
N TYR A 130 -4.56 -12.30 21.89
CA TYR A 130 -4.67 -11.03 22.62
C TYR A 130 -6.09 -10.46 22.63
N GLY A 131 -7.06 -11.13 22.00
CA GLY A 131 -8.46 -10.70 22.04
C GLY A 131 -8.70 -9.34 21.39
N LEU A 132 -7.91 -8.98 20.37
CA LEU A 132 -8.13 -7.79 19.57
C LEU A 132 -9.37 -7.95 18.68
N THR A 133 -10.15 -6.89 18.57
CA THR A 133 -11.32 -6.85 17.69
C THR A 133 -10.90 -6.68 16.23
N LYS A 134 -11.79 -7.05 15.30
CA LYS A 134 -11.54 -6.84 13.86
C LYS A 134 -11.27 -5.37 13.53
N ALA A 135 -11.96 -4.44 14.19
CA ALA A 135 -11.78 -3.01 13.98
C ALA A 135 -10.41 -2.54 14.48
N GLU A 136 -9.98 -3.00 15.65
CA GLU A 136 -8.66 -2.71 16.22
C GLU A 136 -7.54 -3.19 15.28
N VAL A 137 -7.62 -4.43 14.78
CA VAL A 137 -6.60 -4.97 13.85
C VAL A 137 -6.56 -4.19 12.53
N VAL A 138 -7.72 -3.82 11.98
CA VAL A 138 -7.79 -3.02 10.75
C VAL A 138 -7.23 -1.61 10.97
N MET A 139 -7.49 -0.99 12.13
CA MET A 139 -6.95 0.32 12.46
C MET A 139 -5.43 0.30 12.67
N ILE A 140 -4.90 -0.71 13.36
CA ILE A 140 -3.46 -0.96 13.51
C ILE A 140 -2.77 -1.03 12.14
N LEU A 141 -3.36 -1.79 11.20
CA LEU A 141 -2.87 -1.92 9.82
C LEU A 141 -2.96 -0.59 9.05
N ASN A 142 -4.09 0.10 9.13
CA ASN A 142 -4.30 1.32 8.35
C ASN A 142 -3.43 2.48 8.84
N LEU A 143 -3.14 2.54 10.14
CA LEU A 143 -2.28 3.56 10.74
C LEU A 143 -0.79 3.19 10.74
N GLY A 144 -0.45 1.92 10.48
CA GLY A 144 0.95 1.48 10.49
C GLY A 144 1.57 1.43 11.88
N VAL A 145 0.77 1.15 12.92
CA VAL A 145 1.25 1.13 14.31
C VAL A 145 2.35 0.08 14.45
N GLY A 146 3.53 0.48 14.94
CA GLY A 146 4.69 -0.40 15.12
C GLY A 146 5.52 -0.68 13.86
N VAL A 147 5.19 -0.06 12.72
CA VAL A 147 5.97 -0.20 11.48
C VAL A 147 7.00 0.93 11.45
N THR A 148 8.28 0.58 11.58
CA THR A 148 9.40 1.54 11.70
C THR A 148 9.38 2.56 10.57
N GLY A 149 9.56 3.83 10.94
CA GLY A 149 9.61 4.98 10.04
C GLY A 149 8.25 5.62 9.76
N ASN A 150 7.43 5.80 10.79
CA ASN A 150 6.30 6.73 10.78
C ASN A 150 6.81 8.20 10.79
N THR A 151 7.81 8.52 9.96
CA THR A 151 8.30 9.89 9.73
C THR A 151 7.37 10.62 8.76
N ALA A 152 6.07 10.65 9.08
CA ALA A 152 5.07 11.45 8.37
C ALA A 152 4.73 12.75 9.12
N ALA A 153 5.50 13.12 10.15
CA ALA A 153 5.18 14.24 11.03
C ALA A 153 6.30 15.28 11.23
N GLU A 154 7.29 15.38 10.34
CA GLU A 154 8.27 16.51 10.34
C GLU A 154 8.34 17.27 8.99
N GLY A 155 7.30 17.17 8.17
CA GLY A 155 7.29 17.74 6.82
C GLY A 155 6.18 18.75 6.52
N ALA A 156 5.46 19.25 7.53
CA ALA A 156 4.52 20.36 7.34
C ALA A 156 5.28 21.70 7.30
N GLY A 157 6.25 21.80 6.40
CA GLY A 157 6.91 23.05 6.05
C GLY A 157 5.95 23.92 5.26
N GLU A 158 5.35 24.89 5.96
CA GLU A 158 4.68 26.03 5.38
C GLU A 158 5.49 26.60 4.22
N ALA A 159 4.84 26.81 3.07
CA ALA A 159 5.35 27.64 2.01
C ALA A 159 5.43 29.10 2.49
N GLY A 160 6.51 29.44 3.18
CA GLY A 160 6.86 30.78 3.64
C GLY A 160 8.17 31.22 3.01
N ALA A 161 8.10 32.28 2.22
CA ALA A 161 9.20 32.85 1.46
C ALA A 161 10.34 33.40 2.34
N ASN A 162 11.54 33.41 1.73
CA ASN A 162 12.62 34.40 1.87
C ASN A 162 13.82 34.07 2.80
N GLY A 163 14.89 33.56 2.17
CA GLY A 163 16.29 34.04 2.28
C GLY A 163 16.99 34.16 3.64
N GLY A 164 18.06 33.39 3.82
CA GLY A 164 19.25 33.83 4.57
C GLY A 164 19.82 32.82 5.56
N GLU A 165 21.08 32.43 5.31
CA GLU A 165 22.06 31.84 6.24
C GLU A 165 21.84 30.38 6.71
N ALA A 166 22.50 29.48 5.98
CA ALA A 166 22.82 28.14 6.42
C ALA A 166 23.80 28.18 7.59
N MET A 167 23.37 27.69 8.75
CA MET A 167 24.23 27.30 9.85
C MET A 167 24.37 25.77 9.80
N GLU A 168 25.55 25.30 9.40
CA GLU A 168 25.93 23.88 9.49
C GLU A 168 25.99 23.49 10.97
N VAL A 169 25.05 22.66 11.41
CA VAL A 169 25.16 21.90 12.66
C VAL A 169 25.33 20.44 12.26
N ASP A 170 26.56 19.99 12.41
CA ASP A 170 27.01 18.61 12.30
C ASP A 170 26.45 17.86 13.53
N GLU A 171 25.38 17.09 13.36
CA GLU A 171 24.86 16.18 14.40
C GLU A 171 24.96 14.74 13.88
N GLU A 172 26.08 14.11 14.23
CA GLU A 172 26.16 12.66 14.45
C GLU A 172 25.12 12.27 15.52
N ALA A 173 23.91 11.91 15.11
CA ALA A 173 22.89 11.31 15.97
C ALA A 173 22.51 9.91 15.46
N GLY A 174 23.50 9.00 15.44
CA GLY A 174 23.24 7.57 15.29
C GLY A 174 23.06 6.94 16.67
N GLY A 175 21.82 6.74 17.14
CA GLY A 175 21.64 5.98 18.39
C GLY A 175 20.26 5.82 19.03
N GLU A 176 19.22 6.62 18.73
CA GLU A 176 17.99 6.62 19.56
C GLU A 176 16.65 6.46 18.79
N GLU A 177 16.67 6.26 17.46
CA GLU A 177 15.43 6.15 16.68
C GLU A 177 14.53 4.94 17.06
N GLY A 178 15.09 3.89 17.67
CA GLY A 178 14.37 2.65 17.96
C GLY A 178 13.48 2.67 19.20
N GLU A 179 13.85 3.42 20.25
CA GLU A 179 13.05 3.49 21.49
C GLU A 179 11.91 4.51 21.35
N GLU A 180 12.12 5.60 20.62
CA GLU A 180 11.09 6.60 20.35
C GLU A 180 9.97 6.07 19.45
N ASP A 181 10.31 5.26 18.44
CA ASP A 181 9.35 4.57 17.56
C ASP A 181 8.43 3.64 18.35
N ASP A 182 8.98 2.92 19.34
CA ASP A 182 8.22 2.01 20.19
C ASP A 182 7.35 2.74 21.20
N TYR A 183 7.83 3.83 21.78
CA TYR A 183 7.01 4.69 22.64
C TYR A 183 5.83 5.28 21.86
N THR A 184 6.07 5.80 20.66
CA THR A 184 5.02 6.35 19.78
C THR A 184 4.01 5.28 19.40
N ALA A 185 4.46 4.06 19.10
CA ALA A 185 3.57 2.95 18.78
C ALA A 185 2.66 2.57 19.96
N VAL A 186 3.19 2.55 21.19
CA VAL A 186 2.38 2.30 22.41
C VAL A 186 1.30 3.37 22.58
N VAL A 187 1.65 4.65 22.41
CA VAL A 187 0.66 5.76 22.52
C VAL A 187 -0.44 5.63 21.47
N LEU A 188 -0.10 5.23 20.25
CA LEU A 188 -1.09 4.96 19.21
C LEU A 188 -1.96 3.75 19.54
N MET A 189 -1.41 2.71 20.18
CA MET A 189 -2.19 1.56 20.65
C MET A 189 -3.23 1.95 21.70
N ASP A 190 -2.88 2.83 22.64
CA ASP A 190 -3.83 3.35 23.64
C ASP A 190 -4.99 4.12 23.01
N SER A 191 -4.76 4.72 21.83
CA SER A 191 -5.78 5.43 21.07
C SER A 191 -6.67 4.49 20.22
N VAL A 192 -6.15 3.34 19.81
CA VAL A 192 -6.86 2.37 18.95
C VAL A 192 -7.62 1.33 19.77
N ILE A 193 -7.05 0.87 20.88
CA ILE A 193 -7.60 -0.19 21.72
C ILE A 193 -8.28 0.45 22.93
N GLU A 194 -9.60 0.33 22.99
CA GLU A 194 -10.36 0.83 24.14
C GLU A 194 -10.06 -0.01 25.39
N GLU A 195 -9.91 0.69 26.52
CA GLU A 195 -9.63 0.09 27.83
C GLU A 195 -8.39 -0.82 27.82
N ARG A 196 -7.39 -0.47 26.99
CA ARG A 196 -6.18 -1.26 26.75
C ARG A 196 -5.47 -1.69 28.03
N GLU A 197 -5.29 -0.79 29.00
CA GLU A 197 -4.65 -1.07 30.29
C GLU A 197 -5.40 -2.12 31.15
N LEU A 198 -6.71 -2.27 30.95
CA LEU A 198 -7.53 -3.26 31.67
C LEU A 198 -7.55 -4.62 30.96
N ARG A 199 -7.30 -4.64 29.65
CA ARG A 199 -7.40 -5.83 28.79
C ARG A 199 -6.05 -6.49 28.53
N LEU A 200 -4.98 -5.71 28.44
CA LEU A 200 -3.67 -6.14 27.97
C LEU A 200 -2.57 -5.64 28.90
N SER A 201 -1.64 -6.51 29.24
CA SER A 201 -0.43 -6.10 29.96
C SER A 201 0.53 -5.32 29.05
N ASP A 202 1.50 -4.62 29.63
CA ASP A 202 2.55 -3.95 28.85
C ASP A 202 3.43 -4.95 28.09
N ASP A 203 3.60 -6.16 28.63
CA ASP A 203 4.32 -7.25 27.97
C ASP A 203 3.55 -7.78 26.76
N ASP A 204 2.21 -7.85 26.85
CA ASP A 204 1.36 -8.21 25.71
C ASP A 204 1.47 -7.18 24.57
N VAL A 205 1.51 -5.88 24.90
CA VAL A 205 1.66 -4.83 23.89
C VAL A 205 3.00 -4.94 23.17
N LYS A 206 4.09 -5.15 23.92
CA LYS A 206 5.42 -5.37 23.32
C LYS A 206 5.42 -6.60 22.41
N ALA A 207 4.76 -7.68 22.84
CA ALA A 207 4.63 -8.89 22.03
C ALA A 207 3.82 -8.64 20.75
N ILE A 208 2.72 -7.87 20.82
CA ILE A 208 1.93 -7.46 19.65
C ILE A 208 2.78 -6.63 18.68
N LEU A 209 3.51 -5.62 19.18
CA LEU A 209 4.38 -4.79 18.34
C LEU A 209 5.49 -5.61 17.67
N ALA A 210 6.07 -6.57 18.38
CA ALA A 210 7.05 -7.51 17.82
C ALA A 210 6.44 -8.37 16.69
N ILE A 211 5.22 -8.89 16.89
CA ILE A 211 4.49 -9.65 15.86
C ILE A 211 4.24 -8.77 14.62
N ILE A 212 3.82 -7.51 14.82
CA ILE A 212 3.54 -6.59 13.71
C ILE A 212 4.82 -6.30 12.91
N LYS A 213 5.93 -6.00 13.60
CA LYS A 213 7.24 -5.78 12.97
C LYS A 213 7.72 -7.00 12.19
N GLU A 214 7.55 -8.20 12.74
CA GLU A 214 7.95 -9.43 12.08
C GLU A 214 7.12 -9.72 10.83
N THR A 215 5.81 -9.48 10.88
CA THR A 215 4.87 -9.87 9.82
C THR A 215 4.72 -8.85 8.69
N LEU A 216 4.80 -7.55 8.99
CA LEU A 216 4.52 -6.48 8.03
C LEU A 216 5.76 -5.86 7.37
N THR A 217 6.92 -6.49 7.49
CA THR A 217 8.14 -6.06 6.78
C THR A 217 8.12 -6.47 5.32
N ALA A 218 8.69 -5.64 4.45
CA ALA A 218 8.81 -5.92 3.01
C ALA A 218 9.49 -7.28 2.72
N ASP A 219 10.35 -7.73 3.63
CA ASP A 219 11.11 -8.97 3.58
C ASP A 219 10.44 -10.16 4.27
N TYR A 220 9.14 -10.11 4.55
CA TYR A 220 8.42 -11.18 5.28
C TYR A 220 8.72 -12.61 4.78
N GLU A 221 8.84 -12.82 3.46
CA GLU A 221 9.21 -14.14 2.91
C GLU A 221 10.65 -14.56 3.20
N ASN A 222 11.59 -13.60 3.32
CA ASN A 222 12.99 -13.86 3.66
C ASN A 222 13.16 -14.11 5.17
N VAL A 223 12.30 -13.56 6.01
CA VAL A 223 12.33 -13.72 7.47
C VAL A 223 11.81 -15.11 7.90
N LYS A 224 10.94 -15.73 7.09
CA LYS A 224 10.32 -17.04 7.36
C LYS A 224 11.10 -18.23 6.76
N GLY A 225 12.10 -17.97 5.91
CA GLY A 225 12.92 -18.98 5.22
C GLY A 225 14.12 -19.46 6.03
#